data_AF-A0A656JRK3-F1
#
_entry.id   AF-A0A656JRK3-F1
#
_cell.length_a   1.000
_cell.length_b   1.000
_cell.length_c   1.000
_cell.angle_alpha   90.00
_cell.angle_beta   90.00
_cell.angle_gamma   90.00
#
_symmetry.space_group_name_H-M   'P 1'
#
loop_
_entity.id
_entity.type
_entity.pdbx_description
1 polymer ?
#
loop_
_entity_poly.entity_id
_entity_poly.type
_entity_poly.pdbx_seq_one_letter_code
_entity_poly.pdbx_strand_id
1 'polypeptide(L)'
;MVLAGNAQVVSAVEILRWERLPLAIPLRINQERIVFVDQNVRVGLPRSLTEKLRVQSTGGAIYLFAKEAIEPTRLQLQNAKTGEIILVDIAATEAQTDQPALEPVKIVEG
;
A
#
# COMPACT_ATOMS: atom_id res chain seq x y z
N MET A 1 -38.32 20.36 1.12
CA MET A 1 -37.62 19.68 0.01
C MET A 1 -36.14 19.79 0.31
N VAL A 2 -35.53 18.75 0.87
CA VAL A 2 -34.08 18.73 1.15
C VAL A 2 -33.47 17.82 0.09
N LEU A 3 -32.72 18.41 -0.84
CA LEU A 3 -31.91 17.65 -1.79
C LEU A 3 -30.74 17.07 -1.01
N ALA A 4 -30.85 15.80 -0.59
CA ALA A 4 -29.70 15.05 -0.14
C ALA A 4 -28.83 14.78 -1.38
N GLY A 5 -27.74 15.55 -1.51
CA GLY A 5 -26.71 15.28 -2.50
C GLY A 5 -26.08 13.93 -2.17
N ASN A 6 -26.27 12.95 -3.06
CA ASN A 6 -25.55 11.69 -2.99
C ASN A 6 -24.07 11.99 -3.18
N ALA A 7 -23.29 12.01 -2.09
CA ALA A 7 -21.84 12.00 -2.18
C ALA A 7 -21.43 10.63 -2.73
N GLN A 8 -21.25 10.53 -4.04
CA GLN A 8 -20.57 9.37 -4.62
C GLN A 8 -19.14 9.42 -4.11
N VAL A 9 -18.80 8.54 -3.16
CA VAL A 9 -17.41 8.24 -2.84
C VAL A 9 -16.84 7.56 -4.08
N VAL A 10 -16.17 8.33 -4.93
CA VAL A 10 -15.38 7.81 -6.04
C VAL A 10 -14.17 7.15 -5.42
N SER A 11 -14.16 5.82 -5.30
CA SER A 11 -12.92 5.10 -5.01
C SER A 11 -12.20 4.89 -6.34
N ALA A 12 -10.99 5.43 -6.43
CA ALA A 12 -10.10 5.23 -7.56
C ALA A 12 -9.06 4.17 -7.19
N VAL A 13 -8.46 3.52 -8.18
CA VAL A 13 -7.27 2.68 -7.94
C VAL A 13 -6.09 3.40 -8.55
N GLU A 14 -5.06 3.67 -7.74
CA GLU A 14 -3.81 4.24 -8.21
C GLU A 14 -3.01 3.16 -8.95
N ILE A 15 -2.71 3.37 -10.23
CA ILE A 15 -1.92 2.42 -11.02
C ILE A 15 -0.44 2.82 -10.97
N LEU A 16 0.38 1.95 -10.40
CA LEU A 16 1.83 2.08 -10.41
C LEU A 16 2.43 1.08 -11.42
N ARG A 17 3.16 1.60 -12.40
CA ARG A 17 3.85 0.77 -13.40
C ARG A 17 5.26 0.43 -12.90
N TRP A 18 5.56 -0.86 -12.82
CA TRP A 18 6.87 -1.35 -12.40
C TRP A 18 7.82 -1.49 -13.58
N GLU A 19 8.66 -0.48 -13.77
CA GLU A 19 9.69 -0.44 -14.82
C GLU A 19 11.07 -0.88 -14.28
N ARG A 20 11.06 -1.79 -13.30
CA ARG A 20 12.25 -2.21 -12.53
C ARG A 20 12.90 -1.10 -11.69
N LEU A 21 12.12 -0.07 -11.38
CA LEU A 21 12.43 0.94 -10.38
C LEU A 21 11.66 0.68 -9.07
N PRO A 22 12.19 1.09 -7.90
CA PRO A 22 11.44 1.06 -6.65
C PRO A 22 10.16 1.89 -6.74
N LEU A 23 9.05 1.36 -6.25
CA LEU A 23 7.75 2.03 -6.25
C LEU A 23 7.47 2.68 -4.90
N ALA A 24 7.08 3.94 -4.89
CA ALA A 24 6.68 4.63 -3.66
C ALA A 24 5.24 4.29 -3.29
N ILE A 25 5.01 3.80 -2.07
CA ILE A 25 3.69 3.54 -1.51
C ILE A 25 3.58 4.29 -0.18
N PRO A 26 3.11 5.55 -0.20
CA PRO A 26 2.85 6.27 1.04
C PRO A 26 1.72 5.60 1.82
N LEU A 27 1.80 5.66 3.15
CA LEU A 27 0.81 5.14 4.10
C LEU A 27 0.35 6.27 5.02
N ARG A 28 -0.82 6.09 5.61
CA ARG A 28 -1.29 6.92 6.72
C ARG A 28 -1.32 6.10 8.00
N ILE A 29 -0.94 6.75 9.10
CA ILE A 29 -1.01 6.15 10.42
C ILE A 29 -2.47 5.79 10.73
N ASN A 30 -2.67 4.59 11.29
CA ASN A 30 -3.96 4.01 11.63
C ASN A 30 -4.93 3.82 10.46
N GLN A 31 -4.43 3.78 9.22
CA GLN A 31 -5.22 3.47 8.04
C GLN A 31 -4.64 2.29 7.28
N GLU A 32 -5.52 1.46 6.74
CA GLU A 32 -5.14 0.34 5.89
C GLU A 32 -5.06 0.79 4.44
N ARG A 33 -3.96 0.44 3.78
CA ARG A 33 -3.80 0.62 2.33
C ARG A 33 -3.61 -0.74 1.68
N ILE A 34 -4.39 -0.98 0.63
CA ILE A 34 -4.35 -2.23 -0.14
C ILE A 34 -3.47 -2.04 -1.36
N VAL A 35 -2.58 -2.99 -1.62
CA VAL A 35 -1.73 -3.06 -2.81
C VAL A 35 -2.03 -4.34 -3.57
N PHE A 36 -2.62 -4.22 -4.76
CA PHE A 36 -2.84 -5.31 -5.69
C PHE A 36 -1.56 -5.55 -6.49
N VAL A 37 -1.12 -6.80 -6.54
CA VAL A 37 0.08 -7.25 -7.28
C VAL A 37 -0.24 -8.35 -8.29
N ASP A 38 -1.53 -8.69 -8.46
CA ASP A 38 -2.09 -9.75 -9.34
C ASP A 38 -1.48 -11.15 -9.17
N GLN A 39 -0.55 -11.32 -8.23
CA GLN A 39 0.23 -12.53 -7.97
C GLN A 39 0.49 -12.68 -6.48
N ASN A 40 0.61 -13.91 -5.99
CA ASN A 40 0.96 -14.14 -4.59
C ASN A 40 2.42 -13.72 -4.32
N VAL A 41 2.61 -12.87 -3.32
CA VAL A 41 3.95 -12.40 -2.91
C VAL A 41 4.22 -12.65 -1.43
N ARG A 42 5.50 -12.86 -1.12
CA ARG A 42 6.03 -12.81 0.25
C ARG A 42 6.60 -11.41 0.49
N VAL A 43 6.29 -10.83 1.64
CA VAL A 43 6.77 -9.49 2.01
C VAL A 43 7.96 -9.62 2.97
N GLY A 44 9.12 -9.16 2.55
CA GLY A 44 10.30 -9.05 3.40
C GLY A 44 10.22 -7.80 4.27
N LEU A 45 10.14 -7.98 5.59
CA LEU A 45 10.04 -6.89 6.57
C LEU A 45 11.36 -6.70 7.34
N PRO A 46 11.95 -5.50 7.30
CA PRO A 46 13.01 -5.11 8.23
C PRO A 46 12.54 -5.20 9.69
N ARG A 47 13.43 -5.60 10.60
CA ARG A 47 13.12 -5.73 12.04
C ARG A 47 12.62 -4.44 12.68
N SER A 48 13.05 -3.29 12.15
CA SER A 48 12.61 -1.97 12.60
C SER A 48 11.11 -1.72 12.39
N LEU A 49 10.45 -2.50 11.52
CA LEU A 49 9.04 -2.34 11.19
C LEU A 49 8.12 -3.35 11.88
N THR A 50 8.63 -4.40 12.53
CA THR A 50 7.83 -5.51 13.07
C THR A 50 6.67 -5.05 13.96
N GLU A 51 6.89 -4.06 14.82
CA GLU A 51 5.85 -3.53 15.70
C GLU A 51 5.05 -2.38 15.06
N LYS A 52 5.66 -1.68 14.10
CA LYS A 52 5.13 -0.45 13.49
C LYS A 52 4.19 -0.69 12.33
N LEU A 53 4.42 -1.76 11.57
CA LEU A 53 3.70 -2.09 10.35
C LEU A 53 3.11 -3.48 10.47
N ARG A 54 1.78 -3.57 10.38
CA ARG A 54 1.10 -4.84 10.17
C ARG A 54 1.00 -5.09 8.68
N VAL A 55 1.44 -6.27 8.25
CA VAL A 55 1.35 -6.72 6.87
C VAL A 55 0.61 -8.04 6.79
N GLN A 56 -0.33 -8.12 5.85
CA GLN A 56 -0.97 -9.39 5.46
C GLN A 56 -0.91 -9.51 3.94
N SER A 57 -0.58 -10.69 3.43
CA SER A 57 -0.54 -10.98 1.99
C SER A 57 -1.47 -12.17 1.73
N THR A 58 -2.50 -11.97 0.91
CA THR A 58 -3.46 -13.01 0.57
C THR A 58 -4.16 -12.71 -0.76
N GLY A 59 -4.37 -13.75 -1.58
CA GLY A 59 -5.15 -13.65 -2.82
C GLY A 59 -4.63 -12.62 -3.83
N GLY A 60 -3.32 -12.39 -3.91
CA GLY A 60 -2.73 -11.38 -4.80
C GLY A 60 -2.85 -9.92 -4.33
N ALA A 61 -3.26 -9.70 -3.07
CA ALA A 61 -3.31 -8.39 -2.44
C ALA A 61 -2.45 -8.35 -1.17
N ILE A 62 -1.89 -7.17 -0.89
CA ILE A 62 -1.12 -6.87 0.31
C ILE A 62 -1.86 -5.80 1.09
N TYR A 63 -2.13 -6.06 2.36
CA TYR A 63 -2.75 -5.14 3.30
C TYR A 63 -1.66 -4.55 4.17
N LEU A 64 -1.46 -3.24 4.08
CA LEU A 64 -0.45 -2.50 4.82
C LEU A 64 -1.17 -1.60 5.83
N PHE A 65 -0.87 -1.77 7.11
CA PHE A 65 -1.43 -0.93 8.18
C PHE A 65 -0.29 -0.41 9.06
N ALA A 66 -0.04 0.89 9.00
CA ALA A 66 0.95 1.56 9.83
C ALA A 66 0.32 1.96 11.17
N LYS A 67 0.85 1.46 12.29
CA LYS A 67 0.37 1.80 13.65
C LYS A 67 0.95 3.13 14.15
N GLU A 68 2.08 3.54 13.60
CA GLU A 68 2.80 4.77 13.94
C GLU A 68 3.60 5.27 12.74
N ALA A 69 4.28 6.41 12.91
CA ALA A 69 5.13 7.00 11.87
C ALA A 69 6.26 6.06 11.44
N ILE A 70 6.50 6.02 10.13
CA ILE A 70 7.53 5.19 9.50
C ILE A 70 8.36 6.09 8.59
N GLU A 71 9.65 6.19 8.90
CA GLU A 71 10.65 6.80 8.01
C GLU A 71 10.75 6.02 6.69
N PRO A 72 11.14 6.66 5.58
CA PRO A 72 11.29 5.99 4.28
C PRO A 72 12.07 4.68 4.40
N THR A 73 11.36 3.57 4.20
CA THR A 73 11.90 2.22 4.40
C THR A 73 11.53 1.34 3.23
N ARG A 74 12.51 0.57 2.73
CA ARG A 74 12.33 -0.33 1.60
C ARG A 74 11.83 -1.70 2.03
N LEU A 75 10.77 -2.16 1.39
CA LEU A 75 10.24 -3.52 1.44
C LEU A 75 10.60 -4.29 0.16
N GLN A 76 10.71 -5.60 0.30
CA GLN A 76 10.86 -6.52 -0.83
C GLN A 76 9.58 -7.33 -0.99
N LEU A 77 8.98 -7.26 -2.18
CA LEU A 77 7.86 -8.10 -2.56
C LEU A 77 8.40 -9.20 -3.46
N GLN A 78 8.51 -10.40 -2.93
CA GLN A 78 9.01 -11.54 -3.68
C GLN A 78 7.84 -12.36 -4.23
N ASN A 79 7.77 -12.50 -5.54
CA ASN A 79 6.82 -13.38 -6.21
C ASN A 79 7.02 -14.83 -5.74
N ALA A 80 5.95 -15.44 -5.21
CA ALA A 80 6.02 -16.78 -4.65
C ALA A 80 6.23 -17.89 -5.71
N LYS A 81 5.91 -17.61 -6.98
CA LYS A 81 6.03 -18.54 -8.11
C LYS A 81 7.37 -18.38 -8.84
N THR A 82 7.76 -17.15 -9.16
CA THR A 82 8.93 -16.87 -10.01
C THR A 82 10.19 -16.49 -9.22
N GLY A 83 10.02 -16.07 -7.96
CA GLY A 83 11.12 -15.53 -7.15
C GLY A 83 11.52 -14.10 -7.51
N GLU A 84 10.87 -13.49 -8.50
CA GLU A 84 11.09 -12.09 -8.89
C GLU A 84 10.83 -11.14 -7.73
N ILE A 85 11.63 -10.07 -7.64
CA ILE A 85 11.57 -9.11 -6.54
C ILE A 85 11.17 -7.74 -7.07
N ILE A 86 10.06 -7.22 -6.54
CA ILE A 86 9.64 -5.83 -6.68
C ILE A 86 10.08 -5.09 -5.42
N LEU A 87 10.73 -3.95 -5.59
CA LEU A 87 11.11 -3.07 -4.49
C LEU A 87 10.02 -2.02 -4.27
N VAL A 88 9.59 -1.86 -3.03
CA VAL A 88 8.59 -0.87 -2.63
C VAL A 88 9.13 -0.04 -1.50
N ASP A 89 9.12 1.28 -1.65
CA ASP A 89 9.48 2.21 -0.59
C ASP A 89 8.22 2.72 0.10
N ILE A 90 8.13 2.51 1.41
CA ILE A 90 7.01 2.98 2.24
C ILE A 90 7.45 4.12 3.16
N ALA A 91 6.51 5.00 3.46
CA ALA A 91 6.63 5.98 4.53
C ALA A 91 5.23 6.21 5.12
N ALA A 92 5.11 6.35 6.43
CA ALA A 92 3.83 6.57 7.10
C ALA A 92 3.80 7.92 7.83
N THR A 93 2.80 8.72 7.52
CA THR A 93 2.58 10.05 8.13
C THR A 93 1.15 10.20 8.61
N GLU A 94 0.91 11.16 9.51
CA GLU A 94 -0.44 11.53 9.94
C GLU A 94 -1.28 11.99 8.75
N ALA A 95 -2.57 11.65 8.74
CA ALA A 95 -3.51 12.25 7.79
C ALA A 95 -3.79 13.71 8.18
N GLN A 96 -3.88 14.60 7.18
CA GLN A 96 -4.37 15.96 7.44
C GLN A 96 -5.87 15.90 7.76
N THR A 97 -6.35 16.83 8.58
CA THR A 97 -7.79 16.96 8.88
C THR A 97 -8.59 17.05 7.58
N ASP A 98 -9.67 16.27 7.50
CA ASP A 98 -10.56 16.17 6.34
C ASP A 98 -9.94 15.57 5.05
N GLN A 99 -8.73 15.01 5.13
CA GLN A 99 -8.14 14.30 4.00
C GLN A 99 -8.68 12.86 3.93
N PRO A 100 -9.19 12.40 2.75
CA PRO A 100 -9.69 11.05 2.62
C PRO A 100 -8.57 10.01 2.78
N ALA A 101 -8.97 8.76 3.04
CA ALA A 101 -8.05 7.64 3.05
C ALA A 101 -7.32 7.52 1.70
N LEU A 102 -6.08 7.03 1.75
CA LEU A 102 -5.33 6.80 0.51
C LEU A 102 -5.99 5.69 -0.30
N GLU A 103 -6.15 5.95 -1.60
CA GLU A 103 -6.70 4.97 -2.53
C GLU A 103 -5.84 3.70 -2.59
N PRO A 104 -6.46 2.53 -2.86
CA PRO A 104 -5.74 1.31 -3.16
C PRO A 104 -4.77 1.50 -4.32
N VAL A 105 -3.66 0.78 -4.28
CA VAL A 105 -2.65 0.76 -5.34
C VAL A 105 -2.79 -0.53 -6.12
N LYS A 106 -2.61 -0.48 -7.44
CA LYS A 106 -2.36 -1.65 -8.27
C LYS A 106 -1.00 -1.50 -8.94
N ILE A 107 -0.12 -2.47 -8.69
CA ILE A 107 1.16 -2.59 -9.37
C ILE A 107 0.93 -3.40 -10.65
N VAL A 108 1.34 -2.84 -11.78
CA VAL A 108 1.31 -3.49 -13.09
C VAL A 108 2.71 -3.55 -13.67
N GLU A 109 2.99 -4.57 -14.49
CA GLU A 109 4.26 -4.64 -15.21
C GLU A 109 4.40 -3.50 -16.24
N GLY A 110 5.66 -3.08 -16.40
CA GLY A 110 6.16 -2.06 -17.33
C GLY A 110 5.82 -2.32 -18.79
#